data_AF-A0A5K7X6V4-F1
#
_entry.id   AF-A0A5K7X6V4-F1
#
_cell.length_a   1.000
_cell.length_b   1.000
_cell.length_c   1.000
_cell.angle_alpha   90.00
_cell.angle_beta   90.00
_cell.angle_gamma   90.00
#
_symmetry.space_group_name_H-M   'P 1'
#
loop_
_entity.id
_entity.type
_entity.pdbx_description
1 polymer ?
#
loop_
_entity_poly.entity_id
_entity_poly.type
_entity_poly.pdbx_seq_one_letter_code
_entity_poly.pdbx_strand_id
1 'polypeptide(L)'
;MSRTLFQLTLLLMLAVPSRLSAAESEVQVEINRGERESPEFRFEKIPSPTTTDAASGAKMTIVAGRRDENGGRPLVLTDGKLPKGADEPASNFFFAPNTNGGRLLLDLGESTAVKRVGSYSWHPQSRGPQVYKLYGDNQRAKAFDVASAGRDELADADWQLIASVDSRPDDGDEGGQHGVNIAGRKGRDLGKFRYLLFDVAPTETKTPFGQTFFSEIDVDDGREHEAPARLAPEVVRIGDKYEIVFDASDAPDLMPWIKETLIPICIEWYPKIVALLPSEGYAAPERFTITFHSDMGGVAHAMGTEIHCGEPWFAQNLDGEAAGAVVHEMVHIVQQYGRTRGAHRNPGWMVEGVADYIRWFLYEPVEKRRRPNPDRAKYTDSYQTTAAFLDYVVDEHDPKLVEKFNAAMRQGDYDEKLWKQYTGKTVDELWAEYVRALKADK
;
A
#
# COMPACT_ATOMS: atom_id res chain seq x y z
N MET A 1 -12.85 -65.49 59.38
CA MET A 1 -12.57 -64.29 60.19
C MET A 1 -11.17 -63.80 59.85
N SER A 2 -10.97 -62.47 59.74
CA SER A 2 -9.73 -61.75 59.40
C SER A 2 -9.42 -61.68 57.89
N ARG A 3 -9.83 -60.60 57.19
CA ARG A 3 -9.23 -59.25 57.03
C ARG A 3 -8.25 -59.20 55.85
N THR A 4 -8.76 -58.78 54.69
CA THR A 4 -7.95 -58.38 53.53
C THR A 4 -7.89 -56.85 53.50
N LEU A 5 -6.69 -56.30 53.64
CA LEU A 5 -6.36 -54.88 53.52
C LEU A 5 -6.58 -54.44 52.06
N PHE A 6 -7.40 -53.42 51.83
CA PHE A 6 -7.38 -52.64 50.59
C PHE A 6 -6.27 -51.60 50.71
N GLN A 7 -5.19 -51.75 49.92
CA GLN A 7 -4.24 -50.66 49.68
C GLN A 7 -4.88 -49.68 48.69
N LEU A 8 -5.26 -48.51 49.19
CA LEU A 8 -5.67 -47.37 48.37
C LEU A 8 -4.40 -46.60 47.99
N THR A 9 -3.93 -46.79 46.76
CA THR A 9 -2.82 -46.00 46.20
C THR A 9 -3.36 -44.61 45.85
N LEU A 10 -3.12 -43.63 46.72
CA LEU A 10 -3.41 -42.22 46.46
C LEU A 10 -2.39 -41.69 45.44
N LEU A 11 -2.80 -41.60 44.18
CA LEU A 11 -2.02 -40.92 43.14
C LEU A 11 -2.14 -39.41 43.38
N LEU A 12 -1.15 -38.82 44.06
CA LEU A 12 -1.06 -37.38 44.26
C LEU A 12 -0.66 -36.74 42.92
N MET A 13 -1.64 -36.29 42.13
CA MET A 13 -1.36 -35.37 41.02
C MET A 13 -0.90 -34.04 41.62
N LEU A 14 0.41 -33.80 41.58
CA LEU A 14 0.97 -32.46 41.76
C LEU A 14 0.46 -31.59 40.62
N ALA A 15 -0.61 -30.83 40.88
CA ALA A 15 -1.01 -29.72 40.04
C ALA A 15 0.16 -28.72 40.03
N VAL A 16 0.92 -28.69 38.94
CA VAL A 16 1.82 -27.58 38.66
C VAL A 16 0.92 -26.36 38.48
N PRO A 17 1.06 -25.30 39.31
CA PRO A 17 0.27 -24.10 39.12
C PRO A 17 0.74 -23.45 37.81
N SER A 18 -0.05 -23.62 36.75
CA SER A 18 0.01 -22.77 35.57
C SER A 18 -0.18 -21.34 36.08
N ARG A 19 0.87 -20.53 35.98
CA ARG A 19 0.85 -19.10 36.33
C ARG A 19 0.02 -18.33 35.31
N LEU A 20 -1.29 -18.56 35.28
CA LEU A 20 -2.26 -17.64 34.67
C LEU A 20 -2.54 -16.54 35.69
N SER A 21 -1.60 -15.60 35.81
CA SER A 21 -1.99 -14.25 36.21
C SER A 21 -2.45 -13.53 34.95
N ALA A 22 -3.58 -13.96 34.38
CA ALA A 22 -4.24 -13.22 33.32
C ALA A 22 -4.66 -11.87 33.92
N ALA A 23 -4.15 -10.76 33.38
CA ALA A 23 -4.84 -9.50 33.51
C ALA A 23 -6.22 -9.70 32.86
N GLU A 24 -7.26 -9.94 33.67
CA GLU A 24 -8.61 -10.14 33.15
C GLU A 24 -9.07 -8.84 32.47
N SER A 25 -9.03 -8.83 31.15
CA SER A 25 -9.61 -7.79 30.31
C SER A 25 -11.12 -7.99 30.16
N GLU A 26 -11.80 -6.95 29.72
CA GLU A 26 -13.20 -6.93 29.30
C GLU A 26 -13.25 -6.39 27.88
N VAL A 27 -14.00 -7.08 27.00
CA VAL A 27 -14.23 -6.67 25.61
C VAL A 27 -15.67 -6.20 25.49
N GLN A 28 -15.85 -4.97 25.00
CA GLN A 28 -17.15 -4.39 24.70
C GLN A 28 -17.23 -4.15 23.19
N VAL A 29 -18.41 -4.40 22.61
CA VAL A 29 -18.67 -4.24 21.18
C VAL A 29 -19.96 -3.44 21.03
N GLU A 30 -19.94 -2.45 20.14
CA GLU A 30 -21.13 -1.74 19.67
C GLU A 30 -21.14 -1.63 18.16
N ILE A 31 -22.34 -1.64 17.58
CA ILE A 31 -22.55 -1.55 16.15
C ILE A 31 -23.56 -0.44 15.86
N ASN A 32 -23.11 0.59 15.15
CA ASN A 32 -24.00 1.61 14.59
C ASN A 32 -24.43 1.22 13.18
N ARG A 33 -25.71 1.43 12.88
CA ARG A 33 -26.32 1.13 11.58
C ARG A 33 -27.27 2.24 11.17
N GLY A 34 -27.39 2.47 9.86
CA GLY A 34 -28.31 3.45 9.27
C GLY A 34 -28.04 4.87 9.76
N GLU A 35 -29.06 5.54 10.29
CA GLU A 35 -28.95 6.94 10.76
C GLU A 35 -27.97 7.15 11.94
N ARG A 36 -27.51 6.07 12.58
CA ARG A 36 -26.49 6.15 13.64
C ARG A 36 -25.06 6.11 13.11
N GLU A 37 -24.87 5.77 11.84
CA GLU A 37 -23.55 5.81 11.22
C GLU A 37 -23.14 7.26 10.98
N SER A 38 -21.94 7.64 11.46
CA SER A 38 -21.44 9.01 11.26
C SER A 38 -19.91 9.03 11.15
N PRO A 39 -19.31 9.97 10.40
CA PRO A 39 -17.85 10.08 10.28
C PRO A 39 -17.10 10.21 11.61
N GLU A 40 -17.78 10.60 12.68
CA GLU A 40 -17.20 10.74 14.02
C GLU A 40 -17.25 9.46 14.87
N PHE A 41 -17.85 8.36 14.37
CA PHE A 41 -17.93 7.06 15.06
C PHE A 41 -18.46 7.21 16.50
N ARG A 42 -19.67 7.78 16.64
CA ARG A 42 -20.30 8.03 17.96
C ARG A 42 -21.04 6.79 18.47
N PHE A 43 -20.44 6.07 19.41
CA PHE A 43 -21.09 4.95 20.11
C PHE A 43 -21.70 5.41 21.44
N GLU A 44 -22.58 4.60 22.03
CA GLU A 44 -23.27 4.95 23.27
C GLU A 44 -22.35 4.82 24.50
N LYS A 45 -21.52 3.77 24.54
CA LYS A 45 -20.64 3.45 25.68
C LYS A 45 -19.18 3.32 25.26
N ILE A 46 -18.93 2.98 24.00
CA ILE A 46 -17.57 2.95 23.45
C ILE A 46 -17.11 4.38 23.14
N PRO A 47 -15.93 4.82 23.63
CA PRO A 47 -15.36 6.10 23.24
C PRO A 47 -15.22 6.20 21.72
N SER A 48 -15.45 7.38 21.16
CA SER A 48 -15.13 7.64 19.76
C SER A 48 -13.61 7.66 19.54
N PRO A 49 -13.14 7.41 18.31
CA PRO A 49 -11.74 7.54 17.95
C PRO A 49 -11.18 8.92 18.30
N THR A 50 -9.92 8.98 18.71
CA THR A 50 -9.25 10.23 19.06
C THR A 50 -8.09 10.53 18.13
N THR A 51 -7.59 11.78 18.17
CA THR A 51 -6.40 12.18 17.39
C THR A 51 -5.18 12.40 18.29
N THR A 52 -5.28 12.06 19.58
CA THR A 52 -4.31 12.43 20.59
C THR A 52 -4.08 11.35 21.65
N ASP A 53 -4.02 10.09 21.25
CA ASP A 53 -3.75 8.94 22.12
C ASP A 53 -2.35 8.36 21.89
N ALA A 54 -1.94 7.37 22.69
CA ALA A 54 -0.59 6.83 22.64
C ALA A 54 -0.23 6.17 21.29
N ALA A 55 -1.22 5.83 20.46
CA ALA A 55 -1.01 5.36 19.09
C ALA A 55 -0.73 6.50 18.10
N SER A 56 -1.11 7.75 18.39
CA SER A 56 -1.03 8.89 17.47
C SER A 56 0.39 9.22 16.97
N GLY A 57 1.44 8.74 17.65
CA GLY A 57 2.85 8.80 17.22
C GLY A 57 3.55 7.45 17.10
N ALA A 58 2.79 6.36 17.24
CA ALA A 58 3.32 5.01 17.20
C ALA A 58 3.54 4.54 15.76
N LYS A 59 4.43 3.54 15.60
CA LYS A 59 4.69 2.94 14.30
C LYS A 59 3.81 1.70 14.12
N MET A 60 2.87 1.76 13.19
CA MET A 60 2.12 0.59 12.73
C MET A 60 2.85 -0.11 11.59
N THR A 61 3.01 -1.44 11.63
CA THR A 61 3.71 -2.23 10.60
C THR A 61 3.01 -3.55 10.34
N ILE A 62 2.94 -3.96 9.08
CA ILE A 62 2.51 -5.31 8.70
C ILE A 62 3.69 -6.25 8.90
N VAL A 63 3.56 -7.18 9.84
CA VAL A 63 4.61 -8.19 10.12
C VAL A 63 4.28 -9.55 9.52
N ALA A 64 3.02 -9.80 9.18
CA ALA A 64 2.60 -10.96 8.40
C ALA A 64 1.34 -10.63 7.57
N GLY A 65 1.17 -11.30 6.44
CA GLY A 65 0.06 -11.05 5.52
C GLY A 65 0.38 -9.96 4.49
N ARG A 66 -0.53 -9.78 3.53
CA ARG A 66 -0.38 -8.81 2.44
C ARG A 66 -1.53 -7.80 2.50
N ARG A 67 -1.24 -6.50 2.51
CA ARG A 67 -2.24 -5.44 2.36
C ARG A 67 -2.91 -5.53 0.98
N ASP A 68 -4.19 -5.20 0.89
CA ASP A 68 -4.80 -4.94 -0.41
C ASP A 68 -4.33 -3.60 -0.99
N GLU A 69 -4.03 -3.55 -2.29
CA GLU A 69 -3.52 -2.33 -2.93
C GLU A 69 -4.48 -1.13 -2.84
N ASN A 70 -5.80 -1.39 -2.84
CA ASN A 70 -6.84 -0.36 -2.75
C ASN A 70 -7.04 0.15 -1.32
N GLY A 71 -6.58 -0.59 -0.31
CA GLY A 71 -6.73 -0.21 1.10
C GLY A 71 -5.74 0.88 1.52
N GLY A 72 -6.11 1.66 2.53
CA GLY A 72 -5.20 2.55 3.22
C GLY A 72 -3.98 1.80 3.77
N ARG A 73 -2.86 2.52 3.87
CA ARG A 73 -1.61 2.00 4.45
C ARG A 73 -1.75 1.82 5.96
N PRO A 74 -0.87 1.07 6.64
CA PRO A 74 -0.99 0.85 8.08
C PRO A 74 -1.09 2.14 8.91
N LEU A 75 -0.57 3.25 8.38
CA LEU A 75 -0.67 4.57 9.00
C LEU A 75 -2.10 5.07 9.19
N VAL A 76 -3.06 4.67 8.34
CA VAL A 76 -4.49 5.08 8.48
C VAL A 76 -5.14 4.49 9.73
N LEU A 77 -4.46 3.56 10.42
CA LEU A 77 -4.95 2.99 11.67
C LEU A 77 -4.60 3.84 12.89
N THR A 78 -3.76 4.86 12.73
CA THR A 78 -3.25 5.66 13.86
C THR A 78 -3.06 7.12 13.45
N ASP A 79 -3.82 7.59 12.46
CA ASP A 79 -3.70 8.96 11.94
C ASP A 79 -4.78 9.92 12.38
N GLY A 80 -5.75 9.42 13.14
CA GLY A 80 -6.88 10.21 13.60
C GLY A 80 -7.77 10.70 12.45
N LYS A 81 -7.57 10.24 11.20
CA LYS A 81 -8.42 10.59 10.06
C LYS A 81 -9.42 9.48 9.81
N LEU A 82 -10.67 9.78 10.14
CA LEU A 82 -11.76 8.82 9.99
C LEU A 82 -12.34 8.86 8.56
N PRO A 83 -12.77 7.69 8.03
CA PRO A 83 -13.52 7.64 6.77
C PRO A 83 -14.83 8.41 6.89
N LYS A 84 -15.26 9.03 5.80
CA LYS A 84 -16.52 9.80 5.73
C LYS A 84 -17.70 8.96 5.24
N GLY A 85 -17.44 7.76 4.75
CA GLY A 85 -18.43 6.84 4.22
C GLY A 85 -18.07 5.38 4.50
N ALA A 86 -19.09 4.53 4.37
CA ALA A 86 -19.02 3.10 4.69
C ALA A 86 -18.13 2.28 3.75
N ASP A 87 -17.70 2.80 2.61
CA ASP A 87 -16.86 2.07 1.66
C ASP A 87 -15.83 3.02 1.06
N GLU A 88 -14.89 3.44 1.91
CA GLU A 88 -13.75 4.28 1.52
C GLU A 88 -12.45 3.48 1.65
N PRO A 89 -12.08 2.66 0.64
CA PRO A 89 -10.89 1.81 0.71
C PRO A 89 -9.61 2.54 1.10
N ALA A 90 -9.34 3.71 0.52
CA ALA A 90 -8.13 4.48 0.79
C ALA A 90 -8.03 5.00 2.24
N SER A 91 -9.16 5.14 2.94
CA SER A 91 -9.25 5.57 4.34
C SER A 91 -9.37 4.41 5.32
N ASN A 92 -9.28 3.16 4.85
CA ASN A 92 -9.39 1.97 5.69
C ASN A 92 -8.29 0.97 5.37
N PHE A 93 -7.67 0.39 6.40
CA PHE A 93 -6.74 -0.71 6.22
C PHE A 93 -7.50 -2.04 6.08
N PHE A 94 -7.07 -2.86 5.13
CA PHE A 94 -7.50 -4.26 5.03
C PHE A 94 -6.45 -5.13 4.33
N PHE A 95 -6.43 -6.42 4.71
CA PHE A 95 -5.61 -7.42 4.04
C PHE A 95 -6.19 -7.79 2.67
N ALA A 96 -5.33 -8.30 1.79
CA ALA A 96 -5.67 -8.68 0.43
C ALA A 96 -6.69 -9.84 0.40
N PRO A 97 -7.52 -9.92 -0.66
CA PRO A 97 -8.47 -11.00 -0.84
C PRO A 97 -7.84 -12.39 -0.83
N ASN A 98 -8.62 -13.39 -0.41
CA ASN A 98 -8.21 -14.79 -0.31
C ASN A 98 -6.96 -15.01 0.58
N THR A 99 -6.75 -14.17 1.59
CA THR A 99 -5.71 -14.38 2.59
C THR A 99 -6.33 -14.88 3.90
N ASN A 100 -5.51 -15.51 4.73
CA ASN A 100 -5.90 -15.90 6.08
C ASN A 100 -5.83 -14.71 7.05
N GLY A 101 -6.00 -13.46 6.60
CA GLY A 101 -5.70 -12.26 7.38
C GLY A 101 -4.20 -12.02 7.50
N GLY A 102 -3.76 -11.44 8.61
CA GLY A 102 -2.37 -11.12 8.84
C GLY A 102 -2.11 -10.58 10.23
N ARG A 103 -0.94 -9.96 10.42
CA ARG A 103 -0.49 -9.44 11.70
C ARG A 103 -0.04 -8.00 11.57
N LEU A 104 -0.56 -7.16 12.45
CA LEU A 104 -0.19 -5.77 12.58
C LEU A 104 0.53 -5.58 13.92
N LEU A 105 1.72 -5.00 13.86
CA LEU A 105 2.52 -4.65 15.03
C LEU A 105 2.50 -3.14 15.21
N LEU A 106 2.02 -2.70 16.37
CA LEU A 106 2.09 -1.32 16.83
C LEU A 106 3.26 -1.19 17.82
N ASP A 107 4.30 -0.45 17.44
CA ASP A 107 5.40 -0.04 18.33
C ASP A 107 5.09 1.35 18.89
N LEU A 108 4.74 1.42 20.18
CA LEU A 108 4.47 2.66 20.91
C LEU A 108 5.74 3.49 21.17
N GLY A 109 6.92 3.01 20.79
CA GLY A 109 8.21 3.68 20.96
C GLY A 109 8.81 3.51 22.35
N GLU A 110 7.96 3.49 23.38
CA GLU A 110 8.31 3.30 24.79
C GLU A 110 7.39 2.29 25.49
N SER A 111 7.78 1.86 26.70
CA SER A 111 6.95 0.99 27.53
C SER A 111 5.81 1.81 28.17
N THR A 112 4.60 1.65 27.66
CA THR A 112 3.41 2.43 28.01
C THR A 112 2.48 1.66 28.96
N ALA A 113 1.90 2.34 29.95
CA ALA A 113 0.89 1.77 30.85
C ALA A 113 -0.49 1.81 30.17
N VAL A 114 -0.79 0.78 29.38
CA VAL A 114 -1.99 0.72 28.55
C VAL A 114 -3.21 0.42 29.43
N LYS A 115 -4.20 1.30 29.38
CA LYS A 115 -5.48 1.16 30.10
C LYS A 115 -6.55 0.55 29.22
N ARG A 116 -6.57 0.95 27.96
CA ARG A 116 -7.61 0.59 27.00
C ARG A 116 -7.05 0.59 25.58
N VAL A 117 -7.56 -0.32 24.75
CA VAL A 117 -7.33 -0.34 23.31
C VAL A 117 -8.69 -0.29 22.62
N GLY A 118 -8.89 0.74 21.80
CA GLY A 118 -10.07 0.90 20.95
C GLY A 118 -9.74 0.52 19.52
N SER A 119 -10.64 -0.16 18.82
CA SER A 119 -10.49 -0.40 17.37
C SER A 119 -11.82 -0.26 16.65
N TYR A 120 -11.76 0.33 15.46
CA TYR A 120 -12.93 0.79 14.73
C TYR A 120 -12.88 0.31 13.28
N SER A 121 -14.05 0.02 12.72
CA SER A 121 -14.19 -0.41 11.34
C SER A 121 -15.55 0.00 10.78
N TRP A 122 -15.64 0.22 9.47
CA TRP A 122 -16.89 0.60 8.81
C TRP A 122 -17.01 -0.05 7.44
N HIS A 123 -18.06 -0.86 7.26
CA HIS A 123 -18.43 -1.41 5.95
C HIS A 123 -19.92 -1.78 5.89
N PRO A 124 -20.61 -1.65 4.74
CA PRO A 124 -22.02 -2.01 4.61
C PRO A 124 -22.33 -3.52 4.69
N GLN A 125 -21.32 -4.38 4.84
CA GLN A 125 -21.45 -5.85 4.71
C GLN A 125 -20.41 -6.56 5.61
N SER A 126 -20.15 -7.84 5.35
CA SER A 126 -19.27 -8.77 6.12
C SER A 126 -17.84 -8.32 6.39
N ARG A 127 -17.42 -7.14 5.94
CA ARG A 127 -16.12 -6.53 6.19
C ARG A 127 -16.16 -5.53 7.36
N GLY A 128 -17.34 -5.22 7.88
CA GLY A 128 -17.54 -4.41 9.08
C GLY A 128 -16.99 -5.08 10.35
N PRO A 129 -17.24 -6.38 10.59
CA PRO A 129 -16.79 -7.04 11.80
C PRO A 129 -15.27 -7.11 11.94
N GLN A 130 -14.82 -7.26 13.17
CA GLN A 130 -13.42 -7.35 13.57
C GLN A 130 -13.20 -8.70 14.24
N VAL A 131 -12.24 -9.48 13.74
CA VAL A 131 -11.88 -10.79 14.29
C VAL A 131 -10.37 -10.82 14.49
N TYR A 132 -9.91 -10.72 15.74
CA TYR A 132 -8.49 -10.71 16.05
C TYR A 132 -8.19 -11.14 17.49
N LYS A 133 -6.94 -11.56 17.72
CA LYS A 133 -6.37 -11.66 19.07
C LYS A 133 -5.41 -10.51 19.28
N LEU A 134 -5.45 -9.89 20.48
CA LEU A 134 -4.54 -8.83 20.87
C LEU A 134 -3.51 -9.36 21.86
N TYR A 135 -2.24 -9.12 21.57
CA TYR A 135 -1.12 -9.48 22.44
C TYR A 135 -0.28 -8.25 22.81
N GLY A 136 0.43 -8.31 23.94
CA GLY A 136 1.35 -7.28 24.39
C GLY A 136 2.72 -7.80 24.82
N ASP A 137 3.78 -7.03 24.56
CA ASP A 137 5.16 -7.28 25.02
C ASP A 137 5.98 -5.97 25.18
N ASN A 138 7.16 -6.05 25.81
CA ASN A 138 8.12 -4.95 25.95
C ASN A 138 9.47 -5.18 25.23
N GLN A 139 9.78 -6.37 24.71
CA GLN A 139 11.13 -6.72 24.24
C GLN A 139 11.24 -6.82 22.71
N ARG A 140 11.86 -5.80 22.10
CA ARG A 140 12.03 -5.65 20.64
C ARG A 140 12.60 -6.89 19.92
N ALA A 141 13.56 -7.59 20.54
CA ALA A 141 14.25 -8.72 19.91
C ALA A 141 13.36 -9.95 19.69
N LYS A 142 12.20 -10.04 20.36
CA LYS A 142 11.21 -11.12 20.19
C LYS A 142 10.06 -10.73 19.26
N ALA A 143 9.92 -9.45 18.96
CA ALA A 143 8.89 -8.93 18.07
C ALA A 143 9.11 -9.24 16.58
N PHE A 144 10.27 -9.79 16.21
CA PHE A 144 10.63 -10.07 14.81
C PHE A 144 10.47 -11.54 14.38
N ASP A 145 10.22 -12.49 15.30
CA ASP A 145 9.92 -13.91 14.96
C ASP A 145 8.41 -14.18 14.81
N VAL A 146 7.60 -13.12 14.91
CA VAL A 146 6.12 -13.17 14.79
C VAL A 146 5.65 -13.28 13.34
N ALA A 147 6.51 -13.10 12.35
CA ALA A 147 6.14 -13.26 10.94
C ALA A 147 5.95 -14.76 10.58
N SER A 148 6.83 -15.60 11.14
CA SER A 148 6.95 -17.05 10.90
C SER A 148 6.09 -17.91 11.81
N ALA A 149 5.80 -17.43 13.03
CA ALA A 149 5.05 -18.21 14.03
C ALA A 149 3.65 -18.60 13.54
N GLY A 150 3.20 -19.83 13.82
CA GLY A 150 1.80 -20.23 13.70
C GLY A 150 0.89 -19.38 14.61
N ARG A 151 -0.39 -19.26 14.29
CA ARG A 151 -1.35 -18.50 15.14
C ARG A 151 -1.46 -19.04 16.56
N ASP A 152 -1.34 -20.36 16.71
CA ASP A 152 -1.39 -21.02 18.03
C ASP A 152 -0.05 -20.92 18.77
N GLU A 153 1.07 -20.76 18.04
CA GLU A 153 2.42 -20.67 18.61
C GLU A 153 2.69 -19.34 19.32
N LEU A 154 1.95 -18.27 18.96
CA LEU A 154 2.06 -16.96 19.61
C LEU A 154 1.54 -16.97 21.05
N ALA A 155 0.68 -17.91 21.43
CA ALA A 155 0.22 -18.08 22.81
C ALA A 155 1.29 -18.76 23.69
N ASP A 156 2.21 -19.51 23.08
CA ASP A 156 3.30 -20.24 23.76
C ASP A 156 4.64 -19.47 23.70
N ALA A 157 4.78 -18.53 22.76
CA ALA A 157 5.81 -17.50 22.78
C ALA A 157 5.49 -16.50 23.91
N ASP A 158 6.50 -15.88 24.54
CA ASP A 158 6.39 -15.00 25.72
C ASP A 158 5.49 -13.72 25.57
N TRP A 159 4.66 -13.64 24.53
CA TRP A 159 3.63 -12.64 24.32
C TRP A 159 2.45 -12.84 25.28
N GLN A 160 2.05 -11.76 25.96
CA GLN A 160 0.87 -11.81 26.81
C GLN A 160 -0.39 -11.66 25.97
N LEU A 161 -1.25 -12.69 25.91
CA LEU A 161 -2.60 -12.55 25.38
C LEU A 161 -3.41 -11.57 26.24
N ILE A 162 -3.85 -10.47 25.64
CA ILE A 162 -4.67 -9.43 26.27
C ILE A 162 -6.15 -9.74 26.08
N ALA A 163 -6.59 -10.01 24.85
CA ALA A 163 -7.99 -10.29 24.53
C ALA A 163 -8.16 -11.09 23.23
N SER A 164 -9.31 -11.74 23.08
CA SER A 164 -9.80 -12.28 21.80
C SER A 164 -11.08 -11.56 21.43
N VAL A 165 -11.15 -11.04 20.21
CA VAL A 165 -12.23 -10.20 19.70
C VAL A 165 -12.91 -10.90 18.53
N ASP A 166 -14.23 -10.89 18.58
CA ASP A 166 -15.12 -11.23 17.48
C ASP A 166 -16.34 -10.31 17.58
N SER A 167 -16.42 -9.31 16.71
CA SER A 167 -17.51 -8.32 16.73
C SER A 167 -18.66 -8.65 15.77
N ARG A 168 -18.72 -9.89 15.26
CA ARG A 168 -19.86 -10.35 14.45
C ARG A 168 -21.11 -10.39 15.31
N PRO A 169 -22.23 -9.82 14.85
CA PRO A 169 -23.47 -9.82 15.61
C PRO A 169 -24.20 -11.17 15.49
N ASP A 170 -24.92 -11.53 16.55
CA ASP A 170 -25.76 -12.74 16.56
C ASP A 170 -26.96 -12.64 15.61
N ASP A 171 -27.34 -11.42 15.21
CA ASP A 171 -28.47 -11.15 14.31
C ASP A 171 -28.15 -11.43 12.83
N GLY A 172 -26.87 -11.65 12.49
CA GLY A 172 -26.39 -11.92 11.13
C GLY A 172 -26.30 -10.69 10.21
N ASP A 173 -26.69 -9.50 10.68
CA ASP A 173 -26.52 -8.25 9.92
C ASP A 173 -25.12 -7.68 10.19
N GLU A 174 -24.13 -8.18 9.47
CA GLU A 174 -22.73 -7.85 9.69
C GLU A 174 -22.33 -6.42 9.23
N GLY A 175 -23.24 -5.63 8.68
CA GLY A 175 -22.96 -4.26 8.23
C GLY A 175 -22.98 -3.22 9.35
N GLY A 176 -22.29 -2.10 9.11
CA GLY A 176 -22.30 -0.91 9.94
C GLY A 176 -20.92 -0.46 10.41
N GLN A 177 -20.90 0.45 11.39
CA GLN A 177 -19.69 0.83 12.10
C GLN A 177 -19.55 -0.04 13.34
N HIS A 178 -18.44 -0.77 13.45
CA HIS A 178 -18.13 -1.58 14.63
C HIS A 178 -17.12 -0.82 15.49
N GLY A 179 -17.47 -0.60 16.75
CA GLY A 179 -16.57 -0.16 17.79
C GLY A 179 -16.23 -1.33 18.69
N VAL A 180 -14.94 -1.55 18.94
CA VAL A 180 -14.46 -2.52 19.92
C VAL A 180 -13.66 -1.78 20.97
N ASN A 181 -13.94 -2.08 22.23
CA ASN A 181 -13.26 -1.51 23.37
C ASN A 181 -12.72 -2.63 24.27
N ILE A 182 -11.40 -2.73 24.39
CA ILE A 182 -10.72 -3.67 25.29
C ILE A 182 -10.19 -2.87 26.48
N ALA A 183 -10.66 -3.14 27.69
CA ALA A 183 -10.24 -2.44 28.92
C ALA A 183 -9.94 -3.43 30.04
N GLY A 184 -9.11 -3.04 31.02
CA GLY A 184 -8.88 -3.90 32.19
C GLY A 184 -10.08 -3.92 33.13
N ARG A 185 -10.44 -5.11 33.64
CA ARG A 185 -11.60 -5.25 34.52
C ARG A 185 -11.48 -4.38 35.76
N LYS A 186 -12.62 -3.79 36.16
CA LYS A 186 -12.76 -2.90 37.32
C LYS A 186 -11.85 -1.66 37.23
N GLY A 187 -11.60 -1.16 36.02
CA GLY A 187 -10.81 0.04 35.79
C GLY A 187 -9.31 -0.13 36.04
N ARG A 188 -8.81 -1.37 35.99
CA ARG A 188 -7.37 -1.65 36.04
C ARG A 188 -6.74 -1.42 34.68
N ASP A 189 -5.43 -1.19 34.66
CA ASP A 189 -4.65 -1.17 33.43
C ASP A 189 -4.60 -2.58 32.81
N LEU A 190 -4.55 -2.67 31.48
CA LEU A 190 -4.33 -3.93 30.76
C LEU A 190 -2.90 -4.46 31.01
N GLY A 191 -1.95 -3.55 31.19
CA GLY A 191 -0.56 -3.86 31.49
C GLY A 191 0.40 -2.79 31.00
N LYS A 192 1.70 -3.05 31.17
CA LYS A 192 2.76 -2.21 30.57
C LYS A 192 3.29 -2.88 29.32
N PHE A 193 3.14 -2.22 28.18
CA PHE A 193 3.55 -2.75 26.88
C PHE A 193 4.19 -1.66 26.04
N ARG A 194 5.21 -2.02 25.27
CA ARG A 194 5.72 -1.21 24.16
C ARG A 194 5.13 -1.66 22.83
N TYR A 195 4.95 -2.97 22.68
CA TYR A 195 4.48 -3.60 21.47
C TYR A 195 3.08 -4.15 21.68
N LEU A 196 2.17 -3.81 20.76
CA LEU A 196 0.85 -4.44 20.65
C LEU A 196 0.76 -5.16 19.31
N LEU A 197 0.40 -6.43 19.35
CA LEU A 197 0.29 -7.29 18.16
C LEU A 197 -1.17 -7.70 17.96
N PHE A 198 -1.72 -7.31 16.81
CA PHE A 198 -3.04 -7.72 16.35
C PHE A 198 -2.89 -8.90 15.40
N ASP A 199 -3.27 -10.10 15.85
CA ASP A 199 -3.36 -11.30 15.02
C ASP A 199 -4.75 -11.39 14.39
N VAL A 200 -4.91 -10.78 13.22
CA VAL A 200 -6.20 -10.54 12.54
C VAL A 200 -6.58 -11.74 11.68
N ALA A 201 -7.77 -12.28 11.88
CA ALA A 201 -8.34 -13.34 11.06
C ALA A 201 -9.39 -12.79 10.07
N PRO A 202 -9.71 -13.53 8.99
CA PRO A 202 -10.81 -13.18 8.11
C PRO A 202 -12.14 -13.16 8.89
N THR A 203 -13.02 -12.21 8.55
CA THR A 203 -14.39 -12.16 9.09
C THR A 203 -15.23 -13.32 8.57
N GLU A 204 -14.95 -13.77 7.34
CA GLU A 204 -15.56 -14.91 6.68
C GLU A 204 -14.65 -15.46 5.57
N THR A 205 -14.93 -16.68 5.10
CA THR A 205 -14.12 -17.38 4.07
C THR A 205 -14.96 -17.88 2.89
N LYS A 206 -16.26 -17.53 2.84
CA LYS A 206 -17.19 -17.86 1.76
C LYS A 206 -16.92 -16.97 0.54
N THR A 207 -16.45 -15.74 0.73
CA THR A 207 -16.03 -14.84 -0.36
C THR A 207 -14.55 -14.47 -0.25
N PRO A 208 -13.92 -14.03 -1.36
CA PRO A 208 -12.56 -13.50 -1.32
C PRO A 208 -12.38 -12.28 -0.42
N PHE A 209 -13.45 -11.55 -0.11
CA PHE A 209 -13.39 -10.20 0.46
C PHE A 209 -13.64 -10.15 1.97
N GLY A 210 -13.71 -11.29 2.66
CA GLY A 210 -13.94 -11.39 4.11
C GLY A 210 -12.80 -10.89 4.99
N GLN A 211 -12.27 -9.70 4.73
CA GLN A 211 -11.23 -9.02 5.52
C GLN A 211 -11.84 -7.75 6.13
N THR A 212 -11.58 -7.52 7.42
CA THR A 212 -12.04 -6.34 8.14
C THR A 212 -11.56 -5.04 7.49
N PHE A 213 -12.46 -4.08 7.36
CA PHE A 213 -12.23 -2.71 6.90
C PHE A 213 -11.90 -1.82 8.11
N PHE A 214 -10.68 -1.93 8.62
CA PHE A 214 -10.26 -1.19 9.82
C PHE A 214 -10.07 0.29 9.52
N SER A 215 -10.65 1.14 10.36
CA SER A 215 -10.68 2.60 10.21
C SER A 215 -9.72 3.33 11.12
N GLU A 216 -9.52 2.87 12.37
CA GLU A 216 -8.61 3.50 13.35
C GLU A 216 -8.38 2.53 14.53
N ILE A 217 -7.27 2.70 15.25
CA ILE A 217 -6.88 2.02 16.48
C ILE A 217 -6.35 3.06 17.47
N ASP A 218 -7.00 3.16 18.64
CA ASP A 218 -6.60 4.04 19.73
C ASP A 218 -5.96 3.24 20.88
N VAL A 219 -4.95 3.82 21.52
CA VAL A 219 -4.32 3.30 22.74
C VAL A 219 -4.36 4.35 23.84
N ASP A 220 -5.21 4.14 24.84
CA ASP A 220 -5.37 5.05 25.97
C ASP A 220 -4.47 4.60 27.15
N ASP A 221 -3.56 5.48 27.56
CA ASP A 221 -2.73 5.36 28.76
C ASP A 221 -3.09 6.40 29.85
N GLY A 222 -4.15 7.17 29.61
CA GLY A 222 -4.64 8.28 30.43
C GLY A 222 -3.92 9.60 30.22
N ARG A 223 -3.11 9.74 29.16
CA ARG A 223 -2.47 10.98 28.76
C ARG A 223 -2.93 11.37 27.35
N GLU A 224 -2.90 12.66 27.07
CA GLU A 224 -2.98 13.16 25.70
C GLU A 224 -1.57 13.10 25.08
N HIS A 225 -1.49 12.56 23.88
CA HIS A 225 -0.26 12.50 23.09
C HIS A 225 -0.52 13.23 21.78
N GLU A 226 0.13 14.37 21.55
CA GLU A 226 0.03 15.01 20.24
C GLU A 226 0.65 14.09 19.19
N ALA A 227 -0.09 13.83 18.11
CA ALA A 227 0.50 13.21 16.93
C ALA A 227 1.73 14.03 16.50
N PRO A 228 2.88 13.41 16.20
CA PRO A 228 4.02 14.13 15.67
C PRO A 228 3.56 14.87 14.41
N ALA A 229 4.02 16.11 14.24
CA ALA A 229 3.74 16.89 13.05
C ALA A 229 4.17 16.08 11.83
N ARG A 230 3.18 15.54 11.11
CA ARG A 230 3.44 14.79 9.90
C ARG A 230 3.89 15.76 8.84
N LEU A 231 4.90 15.37 8.09
CA LEU A 231 5.34 16.15 6.96
C LEU A 231 4.15 16.33 6.01
N ALA A 232 3.68 17.57 5.91
CA ALA A 232 2.61 17.91 4.99
C ALA A 232 3.08 17.67 3.56
N PRO A 233 2.21 17.17 2.66
CA PRO A 233 2.56 17.06 1.26
C PRO A 233 2.96 18.42 0.69
N GLU A 234 4.03 18.43 -0.10
CA GLU A 234 4.49 19.62 -0.83
C GLU A 234 3.67 19.74 -2.11
N VAL A 235 2.92 20.83 -2.25
CA VAL A 235 2.06 21.06 -3.42
C VAL A 235 2.71 22.07 -4.35
N VAL A 236 2.99 21.65 -5.57
CA VAL A 236 3.67 22.46 -6.59
C VAL A 236 2.71 22.78 -7.73
N ARG A 237 2.61 24.04 -8.12
CA ARG A 237 1.86 24.47 -9.31
C ARG A 237 2.79 24.75 -10.48
N ILE A 238 2.42 24.26 -11.66
CA ILE A 238 3.11 24.52 -12.92
C ILE A 238 2.21 25.42 -13.76
N GLY A 239 2.57 26.70 -13.81
CA GLY A 239 1.72 27.73 -14.41
C GLY A 239 0.37 27.84 -13.70
N ASP A 240 -0.69 28.05 -14.48
CA ASP A 240 -2.07 28.17 -14.03
C ASP A 240 -2.88 26.86 -14.17
N LYS A 241 -2.27 25.81 -14.73
CA LYS A 241 -2.98 24.61 -15.17
C LYS A 241 -2.70 23.36 -14.35
N TYR A 242 -1.43 23.06 -14.05
CA TYR A 242 -1.08 21.77 -13.45
C TYR A 242 -0.69 21.90 -11.98
N GLU A 243 -1.03 20.89 -11.18
CA GLU A 243 -0.66 20.76 -9.77
C GLU A 243 -0.10 19.36 -9.49
N ILE A 244 1.08 19.29 -8.89
CA ILE A 244 1.71 18.03 -8.45
C ILE A 244 1.82 18.05 -6.94
N VAL A 245 1.32 16.99 -6.30
CA VAL A 245 1.43 16.80 -4.85
C VAL A 245 2.54 15.80 -4.56
N PHE A 246 3.55 16.19 -3.81
CA PHE A 246 4.63 15.31 -3.35
C PHE A 246 4.37 14.94 -1.89
N ASP A 247 4.04 13.68 -1.64
CA ASP A 247 3.83 13.15 -0.31
C ASP A 247 4.99 12.23 0.09
N ALA A 248 5.86 12.74 0.96
CA ALA A 248 6.95 11.98 1.56
C ALA A 248 6.74 11.79 3.07
N SER A 249 5.49 11.77 3.53
CA SER A 249 5.18 11.58 4.95
C SER A 249 5.73 10.26 5.51
N ASP A 250 5.79 9.21 4.68
CA ASP A 250 6.40 7.91 5.00
C ASP A 250 7.93 7.87 4.75
N ALA A 251 8.50 8.92 4.15
CA ALA A 251 9.88 8.98 3.67
C ALA A 251 10.51 10.40 3.82
N PRO A 252 10.46 11.03 5.01
CA PRO A 252 10.83 12.43 5.19
C PRO A 252 12.29 12.73 4.83
N ASP A 253 13.18 11.74 4.93
CA ASP A 253 14.60 11.88 4.58
C ASP A 253 14.82 12.14 3.08
N LEU A 254 13.85 11.81 2.22
CA LEU A 254 13.93 12.12 0.79
C LEU A 254 13.60 13.58 0.47
N MET A 255 13.03 14.35 1.41
CA MET A 255 12.54 15.70 1.14
C MET A 255 13.58 16.69 0.60
N PRO A 256 14.82 16.73 1.10
CA PRO A 256 15.85 17.59 0.52
C PRO A 256 16.05 17.29 -0.98
N TRP A 257 16.18 16.00 -1.35
CA TRP A 257 16.33 15.60 -2.75
C TRP A 257 15.07 15.88 -3.57
N ILE A 258 13.88 15.63 -3.02
CA ILE A 258 12.61 15.94 -3.67
C ILE A 258 12.55 17.43 -4.03
N LYS A 259 12.88 18.31 -3.07
CA LYS A 259 12.83 19.76 -3.26
C LYS A 259 13.88 20.28 -4.22
N GLU A 260 15.12 19.83 -4.07
CA GLU A 260 16.26 20.38 -4.81
C GLU A 260 16.40 19.77 -6.20
N THR A 261 15.97 18.52 -6.40
CA THR A 261 16.18 17.78 -7.65
C THR A 261 14.87 17.42 -8.33
N LEU A 262 13.98 16.68 -7.66
CA LEU A 262 12.83 16.09 -8.34
C LEU A 262 11.79 17.13 -8.76
N ILE A 263 11.43 18.07 -7.88
CA ILE A 263 10.45 19.12 -8.15
C ILE A 263 10.81 19.93 -9.40
N PRO A 264 12.03 20.50 -9.54
CA PRO A 264 12.45 21.18 -10.76
C PRO A 264 12.28 20.33 -12.02
N ILE A 265 12.64 19.05 -11.96
CA ILE A 265 12.52 18.12 -13.09
C ILE A 265 11.05 17.92 -13.47
N CYS A 266 10.16 17.68 -12.50
CA CYS A 266 8.73 17.52 -12.76
C CYS A 266 8.08 18.79 -13.33
N ILE A 267 8.47 19.97 -12.82
CA ILE A 267 8.03 21.28 -13.36
C ILE A 267 8.41 21.41 -14.83
N GLU A 268 9.64 21.05 -15.18
CA GLU A 268 10.13 21.16 -16.55
C GLU A 268 9.50 20.11 -17.48
N TRP A 269 9.42 18.86 -17.03
CA TRP A 269 9.13 17.73 -17.89
C TRP A 269 7.66 17.41 -18.02
N TYR A 270 6.82 17.64 -17.01
CA TYR A 270 5.41 17.29 -17.12
C TYR A 270 4.72 17.99 -18.31
N PRO A 271 4.86 19.32 -18.51
CA PRO A 271 4.29 19.98 -19.69
C PRO A 271 4.89 19.49 -21.02
N LYS A 272 6.19 19.15 -21.05
CA LYS A 272 6.85 18.59 -22.24
C LYS A 272 6.28 17.23 -22.62
N ILE A 273 6.08 16.35 -21.63
CA ILE A 273 5.48 15.02 -21.83
C ILE A 273 4.05 15.16 -22.38
N VAL A 274 3.25 16.09 -21.84
CA VAL A 274 1.90 16.39 -22.36
C VAL A 274 1.96 16.82 -23.83
N ALA A 275 2.92 17.68 -24.20
CA ALA A 275 3.09 18.13 -25.58
C ALA A 275 3.61 17.04 -26.53
N LEU A 276 4.39 16.07 -26.03
CA LEU A 276 4.92 14.94 -26.80
C LEU A 276 3.88 13.85 -27.07
N LEU A 277 2.81 13.80 -26.27
CA LEU A 277 1.79 12.75 -26.34
C LEU A 277 0.37 13.32 -26.58
N PRO A 278 0.16 14.14 -27.62
CA PRO A 278 -1.15 14.69 -27.94
C PRO A 278 -2.12 13.60 -28.42
N SER A 279 -3.41 13.86 -28.28
CA SER A 279 -4.49 13.14 -28.95
C SER A 279 -5.68 14.06 -29.05
N GLU A 280 -6.43 13.93 -30.14
CA GLU A 280 -7.69 14.66 -30.30
C GLU A 280 -8.66 14.33 -29.16
N GLY A 281 -9.31 15.37 -28.62
CA GLY A 281 -10.29 15.24 -27.53
C GLY A 281 -9.71 14.87 -26.17
N TYR A 282 -8.38 14.78 -26.02
CA TYR A 282 -7.74 14.40 -24.77
C TYR A 282 -7.13 15.61 -24.03
N ALA A 283 -7.38 15.67 -22.72
CA ALA A 283 -6.67 16.54 -21.80
C ALA A 283 -5.95 15.67 -20.76
N ALA A 284 -4.64 15.86 -20.60
CA ALA A 284 -3.87 15.18 -19.58
C ALA A 284 -4.31 15.62 -18.17
N PRO A 285 -4.15 14.78 -17.14
CA PRO A 285 -4.52 15.11 -15.76
C PRO A 285 -3.94 16.46 -15.31
N GLU A 286 -4.81 17.31 -14.79
CA GLU A 286 -4.40 18.61 -14.25
C GLU A 286 -3.78 18.48 -12.86
N ARG A 287 -4.11 17.40 -12.14
CA ARG A 287 -3.57 17.13 -10.81
C ARG A 287 -3.22 15.66 -10.64
N PHE A 288 -2.06 15.39 -10.05
CA PHE A 288 -1.66 14.04 -9.66
C PHE A 288 -0.74 14.07 -8.42
N THR A 289 -0.57 12.91 -7.80
CA THR A 289 0.21 12.77 -6.56
C THR A 289 1.39 11.82 -6.76
N ILE A 290 2.56 12.17 -6.22
CA ILE A 290 3.74 11.33 -6.12
C ILE A 290 3.96 11.03 -4.65
N THR A 291 3.80 9.77 -4.25
CA THR A 291 3.94 9.34 -2.85
C THR A 291 5.13 8.39 -2.69
N PHE A 292 5.94 8.64 -1.67
CA PHE A 292 7.11 7.83 -1.33
C PHE A 292 6.82 6.92 -0.15
N HIS A 293 7.11 5.64 -0.31
CA HIS A 293 6.62 4.58 0.55
C HIS A 293 7.77 3.78 1.15
N SER A 294 7.92 3.80 2.48
CA SER A 294 8.99 3.08 3.19
C SER A 294 8.83 1.55 3.22
N ASP A 295 7.63 1.03 2.93
CA ASP A 295 7.30 -0.39 2.92
C ASP A 295 7.09 -0.97 1.50
N MET A 296 7.28 -0.14 0.46
CA MET A 296 7.09 -0.58 -0.91
C MET A 296 8.38 -1.22 -1.45
N GLY A 297 8.25 -2.46 -1.92
CA GLY A 297 9.26 -3.09 -2.77
C GLY A 297 9.16 -2.61 -4.22
N GLY A 298 10.29 -2.60 -4.93
CA GLY A 298 10.35 -2.16 -6.34
C GLY A 298 10.80 -0.71 -6.50
N VAL A 299 10.66 -0.19 -7.72
CA VAL A 299 11.14 1.14 -8.12
C VAL A 299 10.02 2.17 -7.96
N ALA A 300 9.10 2.21 -8.91
CA ALA A 300 7.91 3.04 -8.90
C ALA A 300 6.82 2.37 -9.76
N HIS A 301 5.57 2.84 -9.64
CA HIS A 301 4.50 2.55 -10.59
C HIS A 301 3.43 3.65 -10.55
N ALA A 302 2.80 3.92 -11.68
CA ALA A 302 1.65 4.80 -11.79
C ALA A 302 0.31 4.02 -11.76
N MET A 303 -0.68 4.57 -11.06
CA MET A 303 -2.05 4.08 -11.03
C MET A 303 -3.01 5.28 -11.04
N GLY A 304 -3.84 5.38 -12.09
CA GLY A 304 -4.77 6.50 -12.22
C GLY A 304 -4.06 7.86 -12.30
N THR A 305 -4.16 8.65 -11.23
CA THR A 305 -3.49 9.94 -11.05
C THR A 305 -2.50 9.92 -9.88
N GLU A 306 -1.95 8.75 -9.58
CA GLU A 306 -1.01 8.55 -8.48
C GLU A 306 0.25 7.86 -9.01
N ILE A 307 1.41 8.26 -8.48
CA ILE A 307 2.71 7.64 -8.68
C ILE A 307 3.17 7.17 -7.30
N HIS A 308 3.45 5.88 -7.17
CA HIS A 308 3.93 5.26 -5.94
C HIS A 308 5.40 4.92 -6.10
N CYS A 309 6.24 5.49 -5.25
CA CYS A 309 7.70 5.33 -5.26
C CYS A 309 8.15 4.48 -4.07
N GLY A 310 9.00 3.48 -4.30
CA GLY A 310 9.63 2.70 -3.23
C GLY A 310 10.80 3.45 -2.60
N GLU A 311 10.61 4.03 -1.41
CA GLU A 311 11.65 4.77 -0.69
C GLU A 311 12.96 3.98 -0.57
N PRO A 312 12.97 2.66 -0.23
CA PRO A 312 14.23 1.93 -0.08
C PRO A 312 15.07 1.89 -1.35
N TRP A 313 14.45 1.86 -2.53
CA TRP A 313 15.16 1.91 -3.81
C TRP A 313 15.59 3.34 -4.14
N PHE A 314 14.71 4.34 -3.92
CA PHE A 314 15.02 5.75 -4.17
C PHE A 314 16.21 6.23 -3.35
N ALA A 315 16.25 5.92 -2.05
CA ALA A 315 17.36 6.28 -1.16
C ALA A 315 18.74 5.79 -1.65
N GLN A 316 18.78 4.72 -2.45
CA GLN A 316 20.00 4.14 -3.02
C GLN A 316 20.32 4.67 -4.43
N ASN A 317 19.42 5.41 -5.06
CA ASN A 317 19.49 5.76 -6.49
C ASN A 317 19.28 7.26 -6.77
N LEU A 318 19.40 8.12 -5.75
CA LEU A 318 19.17 9.57 -5.84
C LEU A 318 20.02 10.26 -6.91
N ASP A 319 21.30 9.88 -7.03
CA ASP A 319 22.24 10.40 -8.03
C ASP A 319 22.22 9.59 -9.34
N GLY A 320 21.37 8.56 -9.41
CA GLY A 320 21.32 7.58 -10.50
C GLY A 320 20.04 7.68 -11.31
N GLU A 321 19.19 6.67 -11.15
CA GLU A 321 17.98 6.45 -11.95
C GLU A 321 16.69 7.00 -11.29
N ALA A 322 16.77 7.55 -10.07
CA ALA A 322 15.58 7.97 -9.30
C ALA A 322 14.70 9.00 -10.02
N ALA A 323 15.29 10.08 -10.52
CA ALA A 323 14.53 11.09 -11.24
C ALA A 323 13.95 10.56 -12.56
N GLY A 324 14.75 9.77 -13.31
CA GLY A 324 14.30 9.13 -14.55
C GLY A 324 13.14 8.16 -14.34
N ALA A 325 13.12 7.42 -13.22
CA ALA A 325 11.99 6.57 -12.86
C ALA A 325 10.70 7.39 -12.70
N VAL A 326 10.73 8.54 -12.03
CA VAL A 326 9.55 9.42 -11.92
C VAL A 326 9.16 10.00 -13.28
N VAL A 327 10.12 10.35 -14.15
CA VAL A 327 9.83 10.78 -15.53
C VAL A 327 9.10 9.71 -16.31
N HIS A 328 9.51 8.44 -16.19
CA HIS A 328 8.81 7.30 -16.77
C HIS A 328 7.36 7.21 -16.25
N GLU A 329 7.15 7.28 -14.94
CA GLU A 329 5.80 7.22 -14.37
C GLU A 329 4.93 8.42 -14.76
N MET A 330 5.50 9.62 -14.91
CA MET A 330 4.77 10.79 -15.43
C MET A 330 4.28 10.55 -16.87
N VAL A 331 4.99 9.75 -17.68
CA VAL A 331 4.48 9.34 -18.99
C VAL A 331 3.20 8.53 -18.82
N HIS A 332 3.14 7.58 -17.89
CA HIS A 332 1.92 6.83 -17.63
C HIS A 332 0.76 7.70 -17.13
N ILE A 333 1.04 8.74 -16.33
CA ILE A 333 0.04 9.76 -15.96
C ILE A 333 -0.52 10.46 -17.20
N VAL A 334 0.29 10.74 -18.22
CA VAL A 334 -0.16 11.39 -19.46
C VAL A 334 -0.78 10.40 -20.45
N GLN A 335 -0.35 9.14 -20.46
CA GLN A 335 -0.88 8.14 -21.38
C GLN A 335 -2.38 7.94 -21.13
N GLN A 336 -2.78 7.69 -19.87
CA GLN A 336 -4.14 7.33 -19.44
C GLN A 336 -4.91 6.56 -20.52
N TYR A 337 -4.30 5.49 -21.04
CA TYR A 337 -4.93 4.67 -22.06
C TYR A 337 -6.14 3.97 -21.44
N GLY A 338 -7.31 4.61 -21.55
CA GLY A 338 -8.55 4.17 -20.93
C GLY A 338 -8.95 2.78 -21.39
N ARG A 339 -9.80 2.11 -20.61
CA ARG A 339 -10.48 0.90 -21.06
C ARG A 339 -11.71 1.28 -21.87
N THR A 340 -11.54 1.54 -23.16
CA THR A 340 -12.71 1.65 -24.06
C THR A 340 -13.38 0.29 -24.15
N ARG A 341 -14.70 0.24 -23.88
CA ARG A 341 -15.46 -1.01 -23.87
C ARG A 341 -15.43 -1.65 -25.27
N GLY A 342 -14.80 -2.81 -25.39
CA GLY A 342 -14.65 -3.53 -26.67
C GLY A 342 -13.37 -3.20 -27.45
N ALA A 343 -12.52 -2.28 -26.98
CA ALA A 343 -11.23 -2.01 -27.59
C ALA A 343 -10.19 -3.07 -27.22
N HIS A 344 -9.21 -3.26 -28.10
CA HIS A 344 -8.07 -4.12 -27.82
C HIS A 344 -7.18 -3.50 -26.74
N ARG A 345 -6.69 -4.33 -25.81
CA ARG A 345 -5.74 -3.86 -24.81
C ARG A 345 -4.43 -3.50 -25.52
N ASN A 346 -3.91 -2.30 -25.26
CA ASN A 346 -2.63 -1.88 -25.82
C ASN A 346 -1.51 -2.87 -25.46
N PRO A 347 -0.59 -3.18 -26.39
CA PRO A 347 0.53 -4.06 -26.09
C PRO A 347 1.42 -3.46 -25.00
N GLY A 348 1.67 -4.21 -23.93
CA GLY A 348 2.47 -3.73 -22.79
C GLY A 348 3.84 -3.21 -23.22
N TRP A 349 4.51 -3.88 -24.15
CA TRP A 349 5.81 -3.46 -24.67
C TRP A 349 5.79 -2.08 -25.33
N MET A 350 4.69 -1.69 -25.97
CA MET A 350 4.55 -0.36 -26.55
C MET A 350 4.28 0.70 -25.49
N VAL A 351 3.43 0.37 -24.50
CA VAL A 351 3.10 1.27 -23.38
C VAL A 351 4.37 1.62 -22.60
N GLU A 352 5.13 0.61 -22.20
CA GLU A 352 6.43 0.75 -21.50
C GLU A 352 7.51 1.36 -22.41
N GLY A 353 7.56 0.95 -23.67
CA GLY A 353 8.54 1.42 -24.64
C GLY A 353 8.42 2.92 -24.94
N VAL A 354 7.20 3.45 -25.03
CA VAL A 354 6.96 4.89 -25.18
C VAL A 354 7.39 5.66 -23.93
N ALA A 355 7.11 5.14 -22.75
CA ALA A 355 7.57 5.74 -21.49
C ALA A 355 9.10 5.81 -21.42
N ASP A 356 9.77 4.70 -21.75
CA ASP A 356 11.23 4.66 -21.77
C ASP A 356 11.87 5.36 -22.96
N TYR A 357 11.16 5.56 -24.07
CA TYR A 357 11.63 6.42 -25.17
C TYR A 357 11.77 7.86 -24.68
N ILE A 358 10.72 8.40 -24.04
CA ILE A 358 10.77 9.74 -23.46
C ILE A 358 11.84 9.82 -22.37
N ARG A 359 11.90 8.84 -21.46
CA ARG A 359 12.91 8.82 -20.40
C ARG A 359 14.33 8.74 -20.96
N TRP A 360 14.68 7.70 -21.72
CA TRP A 360 16.08 7.42 -22.08
C TRP A 360 16.61 8.21 -23.28
N PHE A 361 15.73 8.64 -24.18
CA PHE A 361 16.13 9.25 -25.44
C PHE A 361 15.84 10.75 -25.53
N LEU A 362 14.91 11.27 -24.72
CA LEU A 362 14.64 12.70 -24.65
C LEU A 362 15.13 13.35 -23.34
N TYR A 363 14.96 12.67 -22.20
CA TYR A 363 15.31 13.21 -20.88
C TYR A 363 16.74 12.84 -20.41
N GLU A 364 17.06 11.54 -20.32
CA GLU A 364 18.36 11.08 -19.81
C GLU A 364 19.49 11.37 -20.81
N PRO A 365 20.70 11.65 -20.31
CA PRO A 365 21.87 11.89 -21.15
C PRO A 365 22.27 10.63 -21.93
N VAL A 366 22.86 10.85 -23.11
CA VAL A 366 23.23 9.79 -24.07
C VAL A 366 24.16 8.75 -23.44
N GLU A 367 25.04 9.17 -22.54
CA GLU A 367 26.05 8.34 -21.87
C GLU A 367 25.43 7.27 -20.96
N LYS A 368 24.18 7.45 -20.50
CA LYS A 368 23.47 6.46 -19.69
C LYS A 368 22.69 5.43 -20.53
N ARG A 369 22.61 5.61 -21.86
CA ARG A 369 21.84 4.72 -22.74
C ARG A 369 22.51 3.36 -22.82
N ARG A 370 21.78 2.31 -22.44
CA ARG A 370 22.26 0.93 -22.57
C ARG A 370 21.98 0.45 -23.99
N ARG A 371 23.00 -0.14 -24.61
CA ARG A 371 22.87 -0.73 -25.95
C ARG A 371 22.24 -2.12 -25.84
N PRO A 372 21.11 -2.40 -26.51
CA PRO A 372 20.53 -3.73 -26.54
C PRO A 372 21.48 -4.75 -27.14
N ASN A 373 21.47 -5.99 -26.63
CA ASN A 373 22.24 -7.07 -27.24
C ASN A 373 21.52 -7.54 -28.53
N PRO A 374 22.07 -7.30 -29.73
CA PRO A 374 21.39 -7.57 -30.99
C PRO A 374 21.16 -9.06 -31.27
N ASP A 375 21.79 -9.97 -30.51
CA ASP A 375 21.62 -11.42 -30.66
C ASP A 375 20.56 -12.00 -29.71
N ARG A 376 20.08 -11.23 -28.73
CA ARG A 376 19.14 -11.69 -27.69
C ARG A 376 17.89 -10.83 -27.56
N ALA A 377 18.01 -9.53 -27.81
CA ALA A 377 16.93 -8.57 -27.65
C ALA A 377 15.82 -8.77 -28.68
N LYS A 378 14.61 -8.31 -28.35
CA LYS A 378 13.46 -8.15 -29.24
C LYS A 378 12.77 -6.82 -28.98
N TYR A 379 12.11 -6.27 -30.00
CA TYR A 379 11.30 -5.05 -29.85
C TYR A 379 10.18 -5.19 -28.82
N THR A 380 9.77 -6.41 -28.48
CA THR A 380 8.74 -6.70 -27.47
C THR A 380 9.29 -6.80 -26.04
N ASP A 381 10.58 -6.57 -25.82
CA ASP A 381 11.20 -6.70 -24.48
C ASP A 381 10.87 -5.54 -23.52
N SER A 382 10.02 -4.60 -23.96
CA SER A 382 9.62 -3.39 -23.23
C SER A 382 10.79 -2.47 -22.91
N TYR A 383 10.50 -1.40 -22.15
CA TYR A 383 11.50 -0.53 -21.52
C TYR A 383 12.56 -0.03 -22.51
N GLN A 384 13.79 0.13 -22.05
CA GLN A 384 14.92 0.66 -22.80
C GLN A 384 15.20 -0.09 -24.12
N THR A 385 14.91 -1.39 -24.20
CA THR A 385 15.10 -2.16 -25.45
C THR A 385 14.12 -1.71 -26.52
N THR A 386 12.83 -1.65 -26.19
CA THR A 386 11.82 -1.12 -27.10
C THR A 386 12.07 0.35 -27.39
N ALA A 387 12.42 1.15 -26.39
CA ALA A 387 12.71 2.57 -26.54
C ALA A 387 13.86 2.85 -27.53
N ALA A 388 14.94 2.07 -27.47
CA ALA A 388 16.06 2.19 -28.39
C ALA A 388 15.69 1.84 -29.84
N PHE A 389 14.75 0.91 -30.01
CA PHE A 389 14.17 0.61 -31.32
C PHE A 389 13.23 1.71 -31.79
N LEU A 390 12.38 2.25 -30.92
CA LEU A 390 11.51 3.39 -31.25
C LEU A 390 12.35 4.59 -31.70
N ASP A 391 13.43 4.89 -30.99
CA ASP A 391 14.37 5.97 -31.34
C ASP A 391 14.95 5.79 -32.76
N TYR A 392 15.43 4.58 -33.08
CA TYR A 392 15.91 4.26 -34.42
C TYR A 392 14.85 4.49 -35.50
N VAL A 393 13.60 4.06 -35.28
CA VAL A 393 12.54 4.23 -36.29
C VAL A 393 12.08 5.68 -36.40
N VAL A 394 12.07 6.42 -35.28
CA VAL A 394 11.78 7.86 -35.26
C VAL A 394 12.80 8.63 -36.08
N ASP A 395 14.09 8.31 -35.95
CA ASP A 395 15.18 8.99 -36.67
C ASP A 395 15.20 8.63 -38.17
N GLU A 396 15.07 7.34 -38.49
CA GLU A 396 15.28 6.85 -39.86
C GLU A 396 14.01 6.86 -40.74
N HIS A 397 12.81 6.84 -40.15
CA HIS A 397 11.57 6.65 -40.91
C HIS A 397 10.52 7.73 -40.69
N ASP A 398 10.17 8.03 -39.44
CA ASP A 398 9.07 8.97 -39.15
C ASP A 398 9.26 9.70 -37.81
N PRO A 399 9.63 10.99 -37.82
CA PRO A 399 9.87 11.75 -36.58
C PRO A 399 8.61 11.94 -35.72
N LYS A 400 7.41 11.62 -36.26
CA LYS A 400 6.13 11.69 -35.54
C LYS A 400 5.58 10.31 -35.16
N LEU A 401 6.37 9.25 -35.29
CA LEU A 401 5.89 7.88 -35.07
C LEU A 401 5.29 7.69 -33.66
N VAL A 402 6.00 8.14 -32.63
CA VAL A 402 5.56 8.01 -31.23
C VAL A 402 4.27 8.80 -30.96
N GLU A 403 4.15 10.01 -31.53
CA GLU A 403 2.93 10.82 -31.46
C GLU A 403 1.73 10.07 -32.06
N LYS A 404 1.91 9.49 -33.25
CA LYS A 404 0.86 8.74 -33.96
C LYS A 404 0.45 7.49 -33.22
N PHE A 405 1.41 6.70 -32.71
CA PHE A 405 1.10 5.51 -31.92
C PHE A 405 0.43 5.86 -30.60
N ASN A 406 0.86 6.92 -29.93
CA ASN A 406 0.19 7.40 -28.73
C ASN A 406 -1.28 7.72 -28.99
N ALA A 407 -1.58 8.47 -30.06
CA ALA A 407 -2.97 8.80 -30.42
C ALA A 407 -3.80 7.53 -30.73
N ALA A 408 -3.26 6.60 -31.53
CA ALA A 408 -3.93 5.34 -31.85
C ALA A 408 -4.17 4.48 -30.60
N MET A 409 -3.18 4.34 -29.72
CA MET A 409 -3.30 3.60 -28.46
C MET A 409 -4.33 4.24 -27.52
N ARG A 410 -4.43 5.58 -27.50
CA ARG A 410 -5.42 6.27 -26.67
C ARG A 410 -6.84 6.11 -27.19
N GLN A 411 -7.02 6.04 -28.51
CA GLN A 411 -8.31 5.79 -29.15
C GLN A 411 -8.71 4.30 -29.10
N GLY A 412 -7.78 3.40 -28.79
CA GLY A 412 -8.00 1.95 -28.78
C GLY A 412 -7.88 1.30 -30.16
N ASP A 413 -7.29 2.02 -31.11
CA ASP A 413 -7.18 1.66 -32.53
C ASP A 413 -5.77 1.19 -32.92
N TYR A 414 -4.90 0.94 -31.93
CA TYR A 414 -3.56 0.39 -32.22
C TYR A 414 -3.66 -1.01 -32.85
N ASP A 415 -3.04 -1.17 -34.02
CA ASP A 415 -2.87 -2.43 -34.75
C ASP A 415 -1.46 -2.48 -35.35
N GLU A 416 -0.83 -3.65 -35.42
CA GLU A 416 0.53 -3.81 -35.97
C GLU A 416 0.65 -3.34 -37.43
N LYS A 417 -0.45 -3.32 -38.20
CA LYS A 417 -0.48 -2.78 -39.57
C LYS A 417 -0.14 -1.29 -39.61
N LEU A 418 -0.34 -0.55 -38.52
CA LEU A 418 0.00 0.86 -38.44
C LEU A 418 1.51 1.10 -38.65
N TRP A 419 2.37 0.16 -38.26
CA TRP A 419 3.80 0.23 -38.58
C TRP A 419 4.03 0.38 -40.08
N LYS A 420 3.40 -0.48 -40.87
CA LYS A 420 3.52 -0.45 -42.33
C LYS A 420 2.84 0.76 -42.94
N GLN A 421 1.73 1.19 -42.36
CA GLN A 421 1.05 2.40 -42.80
C GLN A 421 1.90 3.66 -42.59
N TYR A 422 2.61 3.77 -41.47
CA TYR A 422 3.38 4.96 -41.12
C TYR A 422 4.80 4.96 -41.71
N THR A 423 5.44 3.80 -41.82
CA THR A 423 6.85 3.67 -42.23
C THR A 423 7.05 3.01 -43.60
N GLY A 424 5.99 2.41 -44.17
CA GLY A 424 6.08 1.55 -45.35
C GLY A 424 6.55 0.12 -45.06
N LYS A 425 6.98 -0.19 -43.83
CA LYS A 425 7.55 -1.50 -43.43
C LYS A 425 6.84 -2.08 -42.20
N THR A 426 6.81 -3.41 -42.13
CA THR A 426 6.31 -4.11 -40.94
C THR A 426 7.27 -3.93 -39.76
N VAL A 427 6.77 -4.11 -38.53
CA VAL A 427 7.61 -4.02 -37.31
C VAL A 427 8.77 -5.00 -37.33
N ASP A 428 8.59 -6.20 -37.88
CA ASP A 428 9.64 -7.21 -38.01
C ASP A 428 10.73 -6.81 -39.01
N GLU A 429 10.36 -6.18 -40.13
CA GLU A 429 11.31 -5.65 -41.11
C GLU A 429 12.15 -4.51 -40.51
N LEU A 430 11.50 -3.59 -39.80
CA LEU A 430 12.16 -2.48 -39.10
C LEU A 430 13.08 -2.98 -37.99
N TRP A 431 12.66 -3.98 -37.22
CA TRP A 431 13.50 -4.60 -36.20
C TRP A 431 14.73 -5.27 -36.81
N ALA A 432 14.56 -5.98 -37.93
CA ALA A 432 15.69 -6.58 -38.64
C ALA A 432 16.67 -5.51 -39.16
N GLU A 433 16.19 -4.33 -39.56
CA GLU A 433 17.03 -3.17 -39.92
C GLU A 433 17.79 -2.64 -38.72
N TYR A 434 17.10 -2.40 -37.61
CA TYR A 434 17.72 -1.96 -36.37
C TYR A 434 18.80 -2.93 -35.87
N VAL A 435 18.54 -4.25 -35.89
CA VAL A 435 19.52 -5.27 -35.51
C VAL A 435 20.74 -5.26 -36.43
N ARG A 436 20.57 -4.99 -37.73
CA ARG A 436 21.69 -4.83 -38.67
C ARG A 436 22.51 -3.58 -38.36
N ALA A 437 21.85 -2.44 -38.12
CA ALA A 437 22.52 -1.20 -37.71
C ALA A 437 23.30 -1.38 -36.40
N LEU A 438 22.68 -2.00 -35.39
CA LEU A 438 23.34 -2.35 -34.12
C LEU A 438 24.52 -3.30 -34.29
N LYS A 439 24.62 -4.09 -35.35
CA LYS A 439 25.78 -4.95 -35.60
C LYS A 439 26.88 -4.23 -36.38
N ALA A 440 26.52 -3.23 -37.17
CA ALA A 440 27.46 -2.43 -37.96
C ALA A 440 28.21 -1.41 -37.08
N ASP A 441 27.55 -0.84 -36.07
CA ASP A 441 28.14 0.11 -35.10
C ASP A 441 29.03 -0.56 -34.03
N LYS A 442 29.57 -1.76 -34.28
CA LYS A 442 30.38 -2.51 -33.29
C LYS A 442 31.86 -2.18 -33.36
#